data_AF-A0A7C3C010-F1
#
_entry.id   AF-A0A7C3C010-F1
#
_cell.length_a   1.000
_cell.length_b   1.000
_cell.length_c   1.000
_cell.angle_alpha   90.00
_cell.angle_beta   90.00
_cell.angle_gamma   90.00
#
_symmetry.space_group_name_H-M   'P 1'
#
loop_
_entity.id
_entity.type
_entity.pdbx_description
1 polymer ?
#
loop_
_entity_poly.entity_id
_entity_poly.type
_entity_poly.pdbx_seq_one_letter_code
_entity_poly.pdbx_strand_id
1 'polypeptide(L)'
;SIGSYPNVFVVVKFKDLPDFLDLMKHTQGSDVDIKRMKKYFISRSDKEFWSVYDWFQKHFYEQEPLKAGLYDLNRYARSPWKKEQ
;
A
#
# COMPACT_ATOMS: atom_id res chain seq x y z
N SER A 1 5.23 6.51 3.11
CA SER A 1 3.81 6.25 2.85
C SER A 1 3.21 7.42 2.08
N ILE A 2 2.31 7.18 1.14
CA ILE A 2 1.61 8.23 0.41
C ILE A 2 0.13 8.21 0.84
N GLY A 3 -0.34 9.31 1.43
CA GLY A 3 -1.74 9.50 1.80
C GLY A 3 -2.05 9.26 3.29
N SER A 4 -3.20 9.77 3.72
CA SER A 4 -3.71 9.72 5.10
C SER A 4 -4.49 8.44 5.43
N TYR A 5 -4.52 7.47 4.50
CA TYR A 5 -5.25 6.22 4.65
C TYR A 5 -4.62 5.12 3.77
N PRO A 6 -3.65 4.34 4.30
CA PRO A 6 -3.02 3.27 3.55
C PRO A 6 -4.03 2.14 3.30
N ASN A 7 -4.39 1.92 2.04
CA ASN A 7 -5.35 0.88 1.63
C ASN A 7 -4.76 -0.22 0.78
N VAL A 8 -3.48 -0.09 0.44
CA VAL A 8 -2.81 -0.90 -0.56
C VAL A 8 -1.37 -1.06 -0.13
N PHE A 9 -0.89 -2.29 -0.16
CA PHE A 9 0.53 -2.59 -0.22
C PHE A 9 0.94 -2.92 -1.65
N VAL A 10 2.15 -2.53 -2.03
CA VAL A 10 2.76 -2.93 -3.29
C VAL A 10 3.88 -3.91 -2.97
N VAL A 11 3.68 -5.17 -3.34
CA VAL A 11 4.63 -6.26 -3.07
C VAL A 11 5.23 -6.71 -4.39
N VAL A 12 6.51 -6.41 -4.59
CA VAL A 12 7.24 -6.72 -5.83
C VAL A 12 8.41 -7.64 -5.49
N LYS A 13 8.43 -8.84 -6.09
CA LYS A 13 9.61 -9.71 -6.01
C LYS A 13 10.72 -9.09 -6.86
N PHE A 14 11.96 -9.18 -6.42
CA PHE A 14 13.09 -8.54 -7.10
C PHE A 14 13.17 -8.90 -8.59
N LYS A 15 12.91 -10.17 -8.95
CA LYS A 15 12.88 -10.65 -10.35
C LYS A 15 11.80 -9.99 -11.23
N ASP A 16 10.73 -9.49 -10.61
CA ASP A 16 9.59 -8.88 -11.28
C ASP A 16 9.74 -7.34 -11.37
N LEU A 17 10.80 -6.77 -10.78
CA LEU A 17 11.02 -5.33 -10.74
C LEU A 17 11.03 -4.66 -12.14
N PRO A 18 11.65 -5.24 -13.18
CA PRO A 18 11.59 -4.65 -14.52
C PRO A 18 10.16 -4.55 -15.08
N ASP A 19 9.35 -5.61 -14.93
CA ASP A 19 7.94 -5.61 -15.39
C ASP A 19 7.09 -4.63 -14.58
N PHE A 20 7.31 -4.56 -13.26
CA PHE A 20 6.61 -3.58 -12.42
C PHE A 20 6.93 -2.14 -12.83
N LEU A 21 8.21 -1.82 -13.07
CA LEU A 21 8.61 -0.48 -13.50
C LEU A 21 8.10 -0.13 -14.88
N ASP A 22 8.06 -1.09 -15.81
CA ASP A 22 7.44 -0.93 -17.12
C ASP A 22 5.94 -0.61 -16.99
N LEU A 23 5.21 -1.42 -16.21
CA LEU A 23 3.78 -1.22 -15.95
C LEU A 23 3.51 0.16 -15.34
N MET A 24 4.28 0.58 -14.33
CA MET A 24 4.09 1.88 -13.68
C MET A 24 4.38 3.07 -14.59
N LYS A 25 5.28 2.92 -15.57
CA LYS A 25 5.61 3.99 -16.54
C LYS A 25 4.59 4.12 -17.65
N HIS A 26 4.02 3.00 -18.11
CA HIS A 26 3.25 2.96 -19.34
C HIS A 26 1.75 2.71 -19.13
N THR A 27 1.30 2.38 -17.92
CA THR A 27 -0.12 2.14 -17.61
C THR A 27 -1.00 3.28 -18.10
N GLN A 28 -2.09 2.94 -18.79
CA GLN A 28 -3.14 3.87 -19.21
C GLN A 28 -4.44 3.66 -18.43
N GLY A 29 -4.40 2.81 -17.39
CA GLY A 29 -5.60 2.45 -16.62
C GLY A 29 -6.59 1.58 -17.40
N SER A 30 -6.14 0.88 -18.44
CA SER A 30 -6.97 -0.09 -19.15
C SER A 30 -7.28 -1.31 -18.28
N ASP A 31 -8.30 -2.10 -18.63
CA ASP A 31 -8.61 -3.35 -17.91
C ASP A 31 -7.44 -4.34 -17.90
N VAL A 32 -6.63 -4.33 -18.97
CA VAL A 32 -5.41 -5.13 -19.08
C VAL A 32 -4.36 -4.66 -18.08
N ASP A 33 -4.15 -3.34 -17.99
CA ASP A 33 -3.23 -2.75 -17.00
C ASP A 33 -3.68 -3.06 -15.59
N ILE A 34 -4.98 -2.89 -15.29
CA ILE A 34 -5.56 -3.21 -13.97
C ILE A 34 -5.33 -4.68 -13.63
N LYS A 35 -5.51 -5.59 -14.59
CA LYS A 35 -5.25 -7.02 -14.39
C LYS A 35 -3.77 -7.31 -14.12
N ARG A 36 -2.84 -6.62 -14.80
CA ARG A 36 -1.40 -6.70 -14.50
C ARG A 36 -1.07 -6.12 -13.13
N MET A 37 -1.67 -4.99 -12.75
CA MET A 37 -1.46 -4.34 -11.46
C MET A 37 -1.90 -5.23 -10.28
N LYS A 38 -2.97 -6.01 -10.44
CA LYS A 38 -3.42 -6.98 -9.42
C LYS A 38 -2.36 -8.03 -9.04
N LYS A 39 -1.30 -8.21 -9.84
CA LYS A 39 -0.14 -9.05 -9.47
C LYS A 39 0.67 -8.47 -8.31
N TYR A 40 0.71 -7.15 -8.17
CA TYR A 40 1.60 -6.45 -7.24
C TYR A 40 0.86 -5.71 -6.13
N PHE A 41 -0.39 -5.32 -6.36
CA PHE A 41 -1.17 -4.48 -5.45
C PHE A 41 -2.07 -5.34 -4.56
N ILE A 42 -1.80 -5.34 -3.26
CA ILE A 42 -2.58 -6.03 -2.23
C ILE A 42 -3.49 -4.99 -1.57
N SER A 43 -4.77 -4.97 -1.94
CA SER A 43 -5.75 -4.07 -1.34
C SER A 43 -6.13 -4.53 0.07
N ARG A 44 -6.71 -3.63 0.87
CA ARG A 44 -7.22 -3.95 2.21
C ARG A 44 -8.32 -5.02 2.24
N SER A 45 -9.01 -5.21 1.13
CA SER A 45 -10.01 -6.27 0.94
C SER A 45 -9.40 -7.61 0.52
N ASP A 46 -8.10 -7.65 0.19
CA ASP A 46 -7.40 -8.88 -0.14
C ASP A 46 -7.18 -9.72 1.13
N LYS A 47 -7.32 -11.04 1.00
CA LYS A 47 -7.12 -11.98 2.11
C LYS A 47 -5.69 -11.96 2.67
N GLU A 48 -4.70 -11.63 1.83
CA GLU A 48 -3.28 -11.61 2.21
C GLU A 48 -2.88 -10.30 2.91
N PHE A 49 -3.76 -9.30 2.93
CA PHE A 49 -3.44 -7.96 3.42
C PHE A 49 -2.86 -7.96 4.84
N TRP A 50 -3.48 -8.70 5.77
CA TRP A 50 -3.04 -8.73 7.16
C TRP A 50 -1.69 -9.40 7.32
N SER A 51 -1.41 -10.46 6.55
CA SER A 51 -0.09 -11.10 6.56
C SER A 51 1.01 -10.16 6.06
N VAL A 52 0.74 -9.40 5.01
CA VAL A 52 1.67 -8.39 4.49
C VAL A 52 1.88 -7.26 5.48
N TYR A 53 0.81 -6.79 6.13
CA TYR A 53 0.87 -5.77 7.18
C TYR A 53 1.73 -6.24 8.36
N ASP A 54 1.50 -7.44 8.87
CA ASP A 54 2.24 -8.00 10.01
C ASP A 54 3.73 -8.16 9.69
N TRP A 55 4.04 -8.66 8.48
CA TRP A 55 5.42 -8.73 8.00
C TRP A 55 6.07 -7.34 7.94
N PHE A 56 5.37 -6.35 7.36
CA PHE A 56 5.89 -4.99 7.24
C PHE A 56 6.12 -4.36 8.61
N GLN A 57 5.16 -4.48 9.53
CA GLN A 57 5.25 -3.93 10.87
C GLN A 57 6.39 -4.55 11.66
N LYS A 58 6.54 -5.88 11.58
CA LYS A 58 7.66 -6.60 12.20
C LYS A 58 8.99 -6.11 11.65
N HIS A 59 9.13 -6.05 10.32
CA HIS A 59 10.34 -5.56 9.69
C HIS A 59 10.65 -4.11 10.07
N PHE A 60 9.63 -3.25 10.17
CA PHE A 60 9.79 -1.86 10.60
C PHE A 60 10.31 -1.76 12.04
N TYR A 61 9.79 -2.57 12.97
CA TYR A 61 10.31 -2.66 14.32
C TYR A 61 11.76 -3.17 14.38
N GLU A 62 12.14 -4.11 13.51
CA GLU A 62 13.51 -4.62 13.43
C GLU A 62 14.50 -3.58 12.89
N GLN A 63 14.09 -2.78 11.90
CA GLN A 63 14.96 -1.77 11.28
C GLN A 63 15.11 -0.51 12.14
N GLU A 64 14.06 -0.08 12.83
CA GLU A 64 14.03 1.18 13.60
C GLU A 64 13.55 0.96 15.04
N PRO A 65 14.21 0.10 15.85
CA PRO A 65 13.68 -0.38 17.12
C PRO A 65 13.35 0.71 18.15
N LEU A 66 14.01 1.88 18.08
CA LEU A 66 13.75 3.00 18.99
C LEU A 66 12.70 3.99 18.48
N LYS A 67 12.44 4.01 17.16
CA LYS A 67 11.61 5.03 16.51
C LYS A 67 10.36 4.45 15.84
N ALA A 68 10.34 3.15 15.62
CA ALA A 68 9.24 2.47 14.96
C ALA A 68 7.99 2.55 15.85
N GLY A 69 7.01 3.32 15.38
CA GLY A 69 5.66 3.29 15.90
C GLY A 69 4.82 2.19 15.25
N LEU A 70 3.56 2.10 15.67
CA LEU A 70 2.55 1.33 14.95
C LEU A 70 2.22 2.03 13.63
N TYR A 71 2.22 1.29 12.54
CA TYR A 71 1.83 1.79 11.23
C TYR A 71 0.30 1.91 11.16
N ASP A 72 -0.21 3.08 11.51
CA ASP A 72 -1.65 3.28 11.68
C ASP A 72 -2.41 3.18 10.34
N LEU A 73 -3.42 2.30 10.30
CA LEU A 73 -4.34 2.07 9.18
C LEU A 73 -5.67 2.81 9.33
N ASN A 74 -5.82 3.64 10.37
CA ASN A 74 -7.02 4.42 10.64
C ASN A 74 -7.17 5.58 9.67
N ARG A 75 -8.42 5.98 9.45
CA ARG A 75 -8.77 7.20 8.73
C ARG A 75 -9.13 8.29 9.73
N TYR A 76 -8.27 9.30 9.88
CA TYR A 76 -8.48 10.35 10.89
C TYR A 76 -9.57 11.38 10.53
N ALA A 77 -9.84 11.62 9.24
CA ALA A 77 -10.96 12.47 8.82
C ALA A 77 -11.45 12.17 7.41
N ARG A 78 -12.76 12.30 7.19
CA ARG A 78 -13.38 12.24 5.85
C ARG A 78 -13.52 13.64 5.22
N SER A 79 -13.71 14.67 6.05
CA SER A 79 -13.73 16.08 5.68
C SER A 79 -12.80 16.84 6.62
N PRO A 80 -11.84 17.63 6.12
CA PRO A 80 -11.02 18.51 6.97
C PRO A 80 -11.80 19.70 7.52
N TRP A 81 -13.00 19.98 6.98
CA TRP A 81 -13.83 21.11 7.36
C TRP A 81 -15.13 20.61 8.01
N LYS A 82 -15.42 21.08 9.24
CA LYS A 82 -16.79 21.05 9.77
C LYS A 82 -17.59 22.13 9.04
N LYS A 83 -18.79 21.80 8.57
CA LYS A 83 -19.74 22.85 8.18
C LYS A 83 -20.16 23.55 9.46
N GLU A 84 -19.82 24.83 9.60
CA GLU A 84 -20.41 25.68 10.63
C GLU A 84 -21.94 25.69 10.42
N GLN A 85 -22.68 25.52 11.52
CA GLN A 85 -24.14 25.61 11.56
C GLN A 85 -24.57 27.08 11.70
#